data_AF-A0AAU3R227-F1
#
_entry.id   AF-A0AAU3R227-F1
#
_cell.length_a   1.000
_cell.length_b   1.000
_cell.length_c   1.000
_cell.angle_alpha   90.00
_cell.angle_beta   90.00
_cell.angle_gamma   90.00
#
_symmetry.space_group_name_H-M   'P 1'
#
loop_
_entity.id
_entity.type
_entity.pdbx_description
1 polymer ?
#
loop_
_entity_poly.entity_id
_entity_poly.type
_entity_poly.pdbx_seq_one_letter_code
_entity_poly.pdbx_strand_id
1 'polypeptide(L)'
;MHARIGPTAGTAILCHAWFFFGFLYEEIVDVPNMMMGAHAVEAQSLWDPYHSVTNPVFYYAIVAVPALGSLAFLWLKRGGLSPANQTRLRLATYGHLAMAALTFVAVTQINGTLYFGPPINDPARVDTLAWAWFGVNALRIGATAFATVKLIDFYLNIRDTSTRYPA
;
A
#
# COMPACT_ATOMS: atom_id res chain seq x y z
N MET A 1 -24.59 8.00 -16.25
CA MET A 1 -23.23 7.40 -16.22
C MET A 1 -22.55 7.46 -14.85
N HIS A 2 -22.81 8.49 -14.03
CA HIS A 2 -22.19 8.70 -12.71
C HIS A 2 -22.56 7.68 -11.61
N ALA A 3 -23.74 7.04 -11.71
CA ALA A 3 -24.27 6.15 -10.67
C ALA A 3 -23.35 4.98 -10.26
N ARG A 4 -22.44 4.54 -11.15
CA ARG A 4 -21.49 3.44 -10.87
C ARG A 4 -20.06 3.90 -10.58
N ILE A 5 -19.73 5.19 -10.77
CA ILE A 5 -18.38 5.72 -10.52
C ILE A 5 -18.18 5.97 -9.02
N GLY A 6 -19.20 6.50 -8.34
CA GLY A 6 -19.15 6.79 -6.90
C GLY A 6 -18.81 5.56 -6.05
N PRO A 7 -19.59 4.46 -6.12
CA PRO A 7 -19.31 3.25 -5.34
C PRO A 7 -17.92 2.65 -5.62
N THR A 8 -17.49 2.63 -6.89
CA THR A 8 -16.16 2.13 -7.25
C THR A 8 -15.03 3.00 -6.70
N ALA A 9 -15.19 4.33 -6.73
CA ALA A 9 -14.24 5.24 -6.10
C ALA A 9 -14.20 5.05 -4.58
N GLY A 10 -15.35 4.84 -3.93
CA GLY A 10 -15.41 4.48 -2.51
C GLY A 10 -14.67 3.18 -2.19
N THR A 11 -14.85 2.15 -3.03
CA THR A 11 -14.11 0.88 -2.91
C THR A 11 -12.61 1.09 -3.05
N ALA A 12 -12.18 1.87 -4.05
CA ALA A 12 -10.77 2.22 -4.22
C ALA A 12 -10.20 2.92 -2.98
N ILE A 13 -10.93 3.88 -2.40
CA ILE A 13 -10.51 4.59 -1.17
C ILE A 13 -10.35 3.60 -0.01
N LEU A 14 -11.35 2.74 0.23
CA LEU A 14 -11.31 1.77 1.33
C LEU A 14 -10.13 0.81 1.19
N CYS A 15 -9.87 0.28 0.00
CA CYS A 15 -8.74 -0.61 -0.22
C CYS A 15 -7.39 0.11 -0.04
N HIS A 16 -7.26 1.37 -0.47
CA HIS A 16 -6.01 2.14 -0.24
C HIS A 16 -5.83 2.53 1.23
N ALA A 17 -6.90 2.83 1.95
CA ALA A 17 -6.85 3.04 3.39
C ALA A 17 -6.42 1.76 4.14
N TRP A 18 -6.86 0.59 3.67
CA TRP A 18 -6.42 -0.70 4.20
C TRP A 18 -4.92 -0.92 3.97
N PHE A 19 -4.42 -0.66 2.75
CA PHE A 19 -2.98 -0.70 2.48
C PHE A 19 -2.20 0.25 3.39
N PHE A 20 -2.68 1.49 3.55
CA PHE A 20 -2.03 2.47 4.41
C PHE A 20 -1.93 1.98 5.85
N PHE A 21 -3.02 1.42 6.39
CA PHE A 21 -3.04 0.87 7.74
C PHE A 21 -2.08 -0.32 7.87
N GLY A 22 -2.05 -1.23 6.89
CA GLY A 22 -1.11 -2.36 6.86
C GLY A 22 0.35 -1.89 6.90
N PHE A 23 0.72 -0.94 6.05
CA PHE A 23 2.09 -0.40 6.03
C PHE A 23 2.43 0.36 7.31
N LEU A 24 1.47 1.07 7.91
CA LEU A 24 1.69 1.75 9.19
C LEU A 24 1.87 0.76 10.34
N TYR A 25 1.10 -0.34 10.34
CA TYR A 25 1.28 -1.42 11.30
C TYR A 25 2.67 -2.06 11.17
N GLU A 26 3.07 -2.38 9.93
CA GLU A 26 4.42 -2.86 9.61
C GLU A 26 5.50 -1.90 10.17
N GLU A 27 5.33 -0.60 9.97
CA GLU A 27 6.31 0.42 10.38
C GLU A 27 6.51 0.49 11.89
N ILE A 28 5.41 0.38 12.64
CA ILE A 28 5.39 0.64 14.09
C ILE A 28 5.60 -0.66 14.89
N VAL A 29 5.15 -1.79 14.36
CA VAL A 29 5.15 -3.07 15.07
C VAL A 29 6.26 -3.99 14.57
N ASP A 30 6.48 -4.08 13.25
CA ASP A 30 7.40 -5.09 12.72
C ASP A 30 8.84 -4.57 12.67
N VAL A 31 9.08 -3.34 12.17
CA VAL A 31 10.45 -2.80 12.02
C VAL A 31 11.19 -2.76 13.36
N PRO A 32 10.62 -2.21 14.44
CA PRO A 32 11.38 -1.96 15.67
C PRO A 32 11.89 -3.25 16.32
N ASN A 33 11.17 -4.35 16.15
CA ASN A 33 11.57 -5.67 16.68
C ASN A 33 12.87 -6.20 16.04
N MET A 34 13.21 -5.75 14.83
CA MET A 34 14.39 -6.20 14.08
C MET A 34 15.57 -5.24 14.16
N MET A 35 15.32 -3.99 14.55
CA MET A 35 16.34 -2.99 14.80
C MET A 35 17.02 -3.16 16.18
N MET A 36 16.76 -4.28 16.87
CA MET A 36 17.28 -4.62 18.20
C MET A 36 18.78 -4.97 18.24
N GLY A 37 19.55 -4.60 17.21
CA GLY A 37 21.01 -4.72 17.17
C GLY A 37 21.54 -6.11 17.53
N ALA A 38 22.13 -6.25 18.72
CA ALA A 38 22.74 -7.49 19.20
C ALA A 38 21.78 -8.69 19.33
N HIS A 39 20.47 -8.45 19.42
CA HIS A 39 19.45 -9.51 19.55
C HIS A 39 18.72 -9.81 18.25
N ALA A 40 19.15 -9.25 17.12
CA ALA A 40 18.39 -9.35 15.87
C ALA A 40 18.21 -10.80 15.37
N VAL A 41 19.18 -11.69 15.65
CA VAL A 41 19.09 -13.13 15.32
C VAL A 41 18.08 -13.85 16.21
N GLU A 42 18.07 -13.52 17.50
CA GLU A 42 17.10 -14.08 18.47
C GLU A 42 15.68 -13.59 18.14
N ALA A 43 15.53 -12.29 17.86
CA ALA A 43 14.28 -11.69 17.40
C ALA A 43 13.77 -12.35 16.11
N GLN A 44 14.63 -12.56 15.11
CA GLN A 44 14.29 -13.28 13.87
C GLN A 44 13.74 -14.68 14.17
N SER A 45 14.41 -15.45 15.02
CA SER A 45 13.98 -16.82 15.36
C SER A 45 12.62 -16.91 16.06
N LEU A 46 12.22 -15.85 16.79
CA LEU A 46 10.91 -15.75 17.42
C LEU A 46 9.83 -15.25 16.45
N TRP A 47 10.23 -14.57 15.38
CA TRP A 47 9.36 -13.90 14.43
C TRP A 47 8.97 -14.79 13.23
N ASP A 48 9.86 -15.69 12.83
CA ASP A 48 9.61 -16.65 11.74
C ASP A 48 8.33 -17.51 11.99
N PRO A 49 8.08 -18.03 13.20
CA PRO A 49 6.84 -18.75 13.50
C PRO A 49 5.60 -17.87 13.39
N TYR A 50 5.67 -16.61 13.81
CA TYR A 50 4.55 -15.67 13.69
C TYR A 50 4.17 -15.45 12.21
N HIS A 51 5.17 -15.16 11.36
CA HIS A 51 4.98 -14.93 9.92
C HIS A 51 4.53 -16.15 9.13
N SER A 52 4.73 -17.37 9.65
CA SER A 52 4.21 -18.59 9.03
C SER A 52 2.67 -18.64 9.03
N VAL A 53 2.03 -18.00 10.02
CA VAL A 53 0.57 -17.94 10.17
C VAL A 53 0.01 -16.61 9.68
N THR A 54 0.73 -15.50 9.90
CA THR A 54 0.29 -14.14 9.59
C THR A 54 0.91 -13.55 8.32
N ASN A 55 1.30 -14.40 7.36
CA ASN A 55 2.04 -13.96 6.17
C ASN A 55 1.36 -12.74 5.50
N PRO A 56 2.10 -11.63 5.33
CA PRO A 56 1.59 -10.39 4.74
C PRO A 56 0.86 -10.53 3.42
N VAL A 57 1.24 -11.52 2.62
CA VAL A 57 0.57 -11.85 1.36
C VAL A 57 -0.93 -12.09 1.56
N PHE A 58 -1.34 -12.76 2.65
CA PHE A 58 -2.74 -13.14 2.84
C PHE A 58 -3.64 -11.94 3.09
N TYR A 59 -3.18 -10.93 3.82
CA TYR A 59 -4.00 -9.74 4.09
C TYR A 59 -3.88 -8.66 3.00
N TYR A 60 -2.79 -8.62 2.22
CA TYR A 60 -2.67 -7.70 1.09
C TYR A 60 -3.32 -8.21 -0.20
N ALA A 61 -3.25 -9.52 -0.49
CA ALA A 61 -3.83 -10.06 -1.73
C ALA A 61 -5.35 -9.87 -1.80
N ILE A 62 -6.03 -10.01 -0.66
CA ILE A 62 -7.49 -9.82 -0.53
C ILE A 62 -7.90 -8.41 -0.95
N VAL A 63 -7.09 -7.39 -0.62
CA VAL A 63 -7.41 -5.98 -0.92
C VAL A 63 -6.79 -5.48 -2.23
N ALA A 64 -5.76 -6.15 -2.76
CA ALA A 64 -5.12 -5.80 -4.02
C ALA A 64 -6.07 -5.97 -5.22
N VAL A 65 -6.80 -7.08 -5.29
CA VAL A 65 -7.75 -7.36 -6.37
C VAL A 65 -8.84 -6.28 -6.46
N PRO A 66 -9.59 -5.95 -5.39
CA PRO A 66 -10.59 -4.91 -5.46
C PRO A 66 -10.00 -3.50 -5.68
N ALA A 67 -8.78 -3.22 -5.21
CA ALA A 67 -8.11 -1.95 -5.50
C ALA A 67 -7.82 -1.79 -7.00
N LEU A 68 -7.17 -2.79 -7.60
CA LEU A 68 -6.82 -2.80 -9.02
C LEU A 68 -8.07 -2.81 -9.91
N GLY A 69 -9.04 -3.65 -9.59
CA GLY A 69 -10.31 -3.72 -10.31
C GLY A 69 -11.05 -2.39 -10.29
N SER A 70 -11.05 -1.71 -9.14
CA SER A 70 -11.67 -0.39 -9.00
C SER A 70 -10.95 0.67 -9.83
N LEU A 71 -9.62 0.74 -9.75
CA LEU A 71 -8.83 1.68 -10.56
C LEU A 71 -9.01 1.43 -12.06
N ALA A 72 -8.95 0.17 -12.51
CA ALA A 72 -9.15 -0.20 -13.90
C ALA A 72 -10.53 0.23 -14.40
N PHE A 73 -11.59 -0.04 -13.62
CA PHE A 73 -12.94 0.39 -13.96
C PHE A 73 -13.06 1.91 -14.07
N LEU A 74 -12.50 2.66 -13.12
CA LEU A 74 -12.51 4.13 -13.15
C LEU A 74 -11.79 4.66 -14.40
N TRP A 75 -10.67 4.04 -14.78
CA TRP A 75 -9.95 4.35 -16.02
C TRP A 75 -10.79 4.08 -17.26
N LEU A 76 -11.52 2.95 -17.32
CA LEU A 76 -12.42 2.65 -18.44
C LEU A 76 -13.59 3.64 -18.54
N LYS A 77 -14.04 4.19 -17.42
CA LYS A 77 -15.15 5.18 -17.37
C LYS A 77 -14.69 6.64 -17.41
N ARG A 78 -13.40 6.90 -17.60
CA ARG A 78 -12.83 8.26 -17.51
C ARG A 78 -13.34 9.25 -18.56
N GLY A 79 -13.87 8.77 -19.68
CA GLY A 79 -14.28 9.62 -20.82
C GLY A 79 -15.37 10.64 -20.47
N GLY A 80 -16.19 10.38 -19.44
CA GLY A 80 -17.20 11.32 -18.95
C GLY A 80 -16.71 12.23 -17.81
N LEU A 81 -15.42 12.23 -17.48
CA LEU A 81 -14.86 13.03 -16.38
C LEU A 81 -14.31 14.36 -16.89
N SER A 82 -14.45 15.40 -16.07
CA SER A 82 -13.77 16.68 -16.29
C SER A 82 -12.25 16.50 -16.32
N PRO A 83 -11.50 17.36 -17.02
CA PRO A 83 -10.03 17.29 -17.07
C PRO A 83 -9.38 17.24 -15.68
N ALA A 84 -9.89 18.02 -14.74
CA ALA A 84 -9.42 18.02 -13.35
C ALA A 84 -9.60 16.65 -12.67
N ASN A 85 -10.74 15.99 -12.87
CA ASN A 85 -10.99 14.65 -12.31
C ASN A 85 -10.15 13.57 -13.00
N GLN A 86 -9.87 13.71 -14.29
CA GLN A 86 -8.92 12.83 -14.98
C GLN A 86 -7.50 12.98 -14.42
N THR A 87 -7.06 14.22 -14.14
CA THR A 87 -5.77 14.48 -13.49
C THR A 87 -5.71 13.85 -12.09
N ARG A 88 -6.76 14.00 -11.27
CA ARG A 88 -6.82 13.36 -9.94
C ARG A 88 -6.71 11.84 -10.05
N LEU A 89 -7.44 11.21 -10.97
CA LEU A 89 -7.36 9.77 -11.23
C LEU A 89 -5.95 9.34 -11.68
N ARG A 90 -5.29 10.12 -12.55
CA ARG A 90 -3.90 9.86 -12.96
C ARG A 90 -2.94 9.91 -11.78
N LEU A 91 -3.01 10.96 -10.96
CA LEU A 91 -2.15 11.11 -9.79
C LEU A 91 -2.38 9.99 -8.77
N ALA A 92 -3.64 9.63 -8.51
CA ALA A 92 -3.98 8.47 -7.68
C ALA A 92 -3.34 7.18 -8.21
N THR A 93 -3.41 6.97 -9.52
CA THR A 93 -2.84 5.79 -10.18
C THR A 93 -1.32 5.78 -10.09
N TYR A 94 -0.65 6.91 -10.28
CA TYR A 94 0.80 7.01 -10.11
C TYR A 94 1.22 6.74 -8.67
N GLY A 95 0.48 7.25 -7.68
CA GLY A 95 0.71 6.91 -6.27
C GLY A 95 0.56 5.41 -6.01
N HIS A 96 -0.46 4.77 -6.58
CA HIS A 96 -0.65 3.33 -6.48
C HIS A 96 0.49 2.54 -7.14
N LEU A 97 0.92 2.93 -8.34
CA LEU A 97 2.02 2.26 -9.04
C LEU A 97 3.35 2.43 -8.30
N ALA A 98 3.60 3.61 -7.72
CA ALA A 98 4.77 3.84 -6.87
C ALA A 98 4.72 2.94 -5.62
N MET A 99 3.57 2.87 -4.94
CA MET A 99 3.36 1.96 -3.81
C MET A 99 3.62 0.49 -4.21
N ALA A 100 3.09 0.05 -5.35
CA ALA A 100 3.25 -1.31 -5.83
C ALA A 100 4.72 -1.62 -6.18
N ALA A 101 5.43 -0.69 -6.80
CA ALA A 101 6.86 -0.82 -7.10
C ALA A 101 7.71 -0.90 -5.82
N LEU A 102 7.43 -0.04 -4.84
CA LEU A 102 8.09 -0.08 -3.53
C LEU A 102 7.79 -1.37 -2.77
N THR A 103 6.56 -1.88 -2.88
CA THR A 103 6.17 -3.18 -2.31
C THR A 103 6.94 -4.32 -2.96
N PHE A 104 7.09 -4.30 -4.29
CA PHE A 104 7.91 -5.27 -5.00
C PHE A 104 9.37 -5.24 -4.53
N VAL A 105 9.96 -4.05 -4.36
CA VAL A 105 11.32 -3.89 -3.81
C VAL A 105 11.42 -4.44 -2.39
N ALA A 106 10.50 -4.04 -1.50
CA ALA A 106 10.49 -4.50 -0.11
C ALA A 106 10.41 -6.03 -0.05
N VAL A 107 9.48 -6.64 -0.78
CA VAL A 107 9.27 -8.09 -0.75
C VAL A 107 10.45 -8.86 -1.35
N THR A 108 10.91 -8.47 -2.53
CA THR A 108 11.91 -9.27 -3.27
C THR A 108 13.34 -9.05 -2.80
N GLN A 109 13.69 -7.83 -2.39
CA GLN A 109 15.07 -7.48 -2.05
C GLN A 109 15.33 -7.55 -0.54
N ILE A 110 14.31 -7.26 0.28
CA ILE A 110 14.47 -7.13 1.72
C ILE A 110 13.84 -8.31 2.44
N ASN A 111 12.52 -8.49 2.36
CA ASN A 111 11.80 -9.55 3.08
C ASN A 111 12.28 -10.95 2.69
N GLY A 112 12.57 -11.18 1.40
CA GLY A 112 13.11 -12.44 0.91
C GLY A 112 14.45 -12.82 1.57
N THR A 113 15.23 -11.83 2.00
CA THR A 113 16.51 -12.03 2.69
C THR A 113 16.35 -12.01 4.20
N LEU A 114 15.52 -11.11 4.73
CA LEU A 114 15.37 -10.84 6.15
C LEU A 114 14.38 -11.77 6.87
N TYR A 115 13.34 -12.25 6.19
CA TYR A 115 12.27 -13.07 6.79
C TYR A 115 12.12 -14.46 6.18
N PHE A 116 12.42 -14.59 4.89
CA PHE A 116 12.13 -15.82 4.14
C PHE A 116 13.40 -16.51 3.59
N GLY A 117 14.57 -15.98 3.96
CA GLY A 117 15.87 -16.50 3.56
C GLY A 117 16.56 -17.30 4.67
N PRO A 118 17.73 -17.90 4.40
CA PRO A 118 18.54 -18.53 5.43
C PRO A 118 18.93 -17.53 6.54
N PRO A 119 19.13 -17.99 7.80
CA PRO A 119 19.55 -17.12 8.90
C PRO A 119 20.79 -16.29 8.57
N ILE A 120 20.78 -15.02 8.97
CA ILE A 120 21.89 -14.08 8.74
C ILE A 120 22.78 -14.05 10.00
N ASN A 121 24.02 -14.54 9.87
CA ASN A 121 24.97 -14.58 10.98
C ASN A 121 25.74 -13.27 11.22
N ASP A 122 25.48 -12.23 10.41
CA ASP A 122 26.13 -10.91 10.49
C ASP A 122 25.14 -9.85 10.98
N PRO A 123 25.25 -9.40 12.25
CA PRO A 123 24.35 -8.39 12.82
C PRO A 123 24.34 -7.05 12.06
N ALA A 124 25.47 -6.63 11.48
CA ALA A 124 25.54 -5.37 10.74
C ALA A 124 24.73 -5.44 9.43
N ARG A 125 24.70 -6.61 8.79
CA ARG A 125 23.88 -6.86 7.62
C ARG A 125 22.39 -6.89 7.97
N VAL A 126 22.02 -7.46 9.11
CA VAL A 126 20.62 -7.45 9.59
C VAL A 126 20.16 -6.02 9.85
N ASP A 127 20.96 -5.21 10.55
CA ASP A 127 20.64 -3.81 10.84
C ASP A 127 20.50 -2.97 9.55
N THR A 128 21.41 -3.15 8.58
CA THR A 128 21.33 -2.48 7.28
C THR A 128 20.04 -2.80 6.54
N LEU A 129 19.63 -4.08 6.53
CA LEU A 129 18.38 -4.51 5.90
C LEU A 129 17.16 -3.97 6.64
N ALA A 130 17.17 -3.92 7.97
CA ALA A 130 16.09 -3.35 8.77
C ALA A 130 15.91 -1.85 8.50
N TRP A 131 17.01 -1.08 8.44
CA TRP A 131 16.96 0.35 8.06
C TRP A 131 16.50 0.57 6.61
N ALA A 132 16.95 -0.27 5.68
CA ALA A 132 16.45 -0.23 4.31
C ALA A 132 14.95 -0.53 4.26
N TRP A 133 14.49 -1.50 5.06
CA TRP A 133 13.08 -1.85 5.15
C TRP A 133 12.23 -0.70 5.68
N PHE A 134 12.66 -0.08 6.78
CA PHE A 134 12.06 1.12 7.36
C PHE A 134 11.91 2.23 6.33
N GLY A 135 13.00 2.60 5.65
CA GLY A 135 12.97 3.64 4.63
C GLY A 135 12.03 3.33 3.47
N VAL A 136 12.06 2.11 2.96
CA VAL A 136 11.15 1.68 1.87
C VAL A 136 9.70 1.67 2.35
N ASN A 137 9.41 1.24 3.57
CA ASN A 137 8.06 1.19 4.11
C ASN A 137 7.49 2.59 4.39
N ALA A 138 8.29 3.52 4.93
CA ALA A 138 7.92 4.93 5.03
C ALA A 138 7.54 5.52 3.66
N LEU A 139 8.27 5.18 2.60
CA LEU A 139 7.92 5.58 1.23
C LEU A 139 6.63 4.90 0.73
N ARG A 140 6.39 3.62 1.08
CA ARG A 140 5.12 2.92 0.78
C ARG A 140 3.94 3.63 1.43
N ILE A 141 4.07 4.03 2.70
CA ILE A 141 3.07 4.81 3.44
C ILE A 141 2.80 6.13 2.71
N GLY A 142 3.85 6.89 2.37
CA GLY A 142 3.72 8.16 1.67
C GLY A 142 3.03 8.04 0.31
N ALA A 143 3.42 7.06 -0.50
CA ALA A 143 2.81 6.81 -1.81
C ALA A 143 1.33 6.41 -1.69
N THR A 144 1.00 5.58 -0.70
CA THR A 144 -0.38 5.14 -0.44
C THR A 144 -1.25 6.28 0.08
N ALA A 145 -0.73 7.09 0.99
CA ALA A 145 -1.40 8.29 1.50
C ALA A 145 -1.69 9.26 0.35
N PHE A 146 -0.70 9.54 -0.49
CA PHE A 146 -0.87 10.38 -1.67
C PHE A 146 -1.97 9.85 -2.60
N ALA A 147 -1.94 8.55 -2.93
CA ALA A 147 -2.96 7.92 -3.76
C ALA A 147 -4.36 8.05 -3.14
N THR A 148 -4.46 7.79 -1.83
CA THR A 148 -5.71 7.87 -1.06
C THR A 148 -6.29 9.28 -1.07
N VAL A 149 -5.47 10.29 -0.80
CA VAL A 149 -5.89 11.70 -0.85
C VAL A 149 -6.41 12.06 -2.24
N LYS A 150 -5.73 11.65 -3.32
CA LYS A 150 -6.19 11.94 -4.68
C LYS A 150 -7.48 11.20 -5.05
N LEU A 151 -7.70 10.00 -4.51
CA LEU A 151 -8.97 9.28 -4.65
C LEU A 151 -10.10 9.95 -3.87
N ILE A 152 -9.84 10.46 -2.66
CA ILE A 152 -10.81 11.22 -1.87
C ILE A 152 -11.16 12.53 -2.59
N ASP A 153 -10.16 13.30 -3.05
CA ASP A 153 -10.36 14.51 -3.85
C ASP A 153 -11.24 14.19 -5.06
N PHE A 154 -10.92 13.11 -5.79
CA PHE A 154 -11.71 12.64 -6.93
C PHE A 154 -13.15 12.33 -6.54
N TYR A 155 -13.36 11.57 -5.47
CA TYR A 155 -14.67 11.11 -5.00
C TYR A 155 -15.59 12.25 -4.55
N LEU A 156 -15.06 13.22 -3.79
CA LEU A 156 -15.83 14.37 -3.33
C LEU A 156 -16.27 15.24 -4.52
N ASN A 157 -15.37 15.47 -5.49
CA ASN A 157 -15.68 16.28 -6.67
C ASN A 157 -16.74 15.63 -7.59
N ILE A 158 -16.72 14.30 -7.75
CA ILE A 158 -17.77 13.63 -8.54
C ILE A 158 -19.12 13.62 -7.81
N ARG A 159 -19.13 13.57 -6.47
CA ARG A 159 -20.36 13.64 -5.66
C ARG A 159 -20.99 15.02 -5.73
N ASP A 160 -20.22 16.08 -5.54
CA ASP A 160 -20.73 17.46 -5.59
C ASP A 160 -21.33 17.82 -6.96
N THR A 161 -20.77 17.25 -8.04
CA THR A 161 -21.31 17.45 -9.38
C THR A 161 -22.66 16.74 -9.55
N SER A 162 -22.82 15.55 -8.94
CA SER A 162 -24.06 14.78 -9.01
C SER A 162 -25.21 15.34 -8.18
N THR A 163 -24.91 16.08 -7.11
CA THR A 163 -25.92 16.73 -6.25
C THR A 163 -26.37 18.08 -6.80
N ARG A 164 -25.51 18.81 -7.51
CA ARG A 164 -25.83 20.12 -8.11
C ARG A 164 -26.66 20.02 -9.39
N TYR A 165 -26.54 18.92 -10.13
CA TYR A 165 -27.31 18.67 -11.36
C TYR A 165 -27.90 17.25 -11.32
N PRO A 166 -28.98 17.03 -10.56
CA PRO A 166 -29.71 15.78 -10.63
C PRO A 166 -30.24 15.61 -12.07
N ALA A 167 -29.97 14.43 -12.64
CA ALA A 167 -30.43 14.05 -13.98
C ALA A 167 -31.96 13.94 -14.05
#